data_AF-U6M6N4-F1
#
_entry.id   AF-U6M6N4-F1
#
_cell.length_a   1.000
_cell.length_b   1.000
_cell.length_c   1.000
_cell.angle_alpha   90.00
_cell.angle_beta   90.00
_cell.angle_gamma   90.00
#
_symmetry.space_group_name_H-M   'P 1'
#
loop_
_entity.id
_entity.type
_entity.pdbx_description
1 polymer ?
#
loop_
_entity_poly.entity_id
_entity_poly.type
_entity_poly.pdbx_seq_one_letter_code
_entity_poly.pdbx_strand_id
1 'polypeptide(L)'
;MEEAEKEIDLDDVPPEFLDPIMADLMVDPVMLPSSKVVVDRRNIERHLMSEPSDPFNRAPLTRDQLVPQPELKKAIEAFTEAKRKAAASSKASSS
;
A
#
# COMPACT_ATOMS: atom_id res chain seq x y z
N MET A 1 -10.75 -18.27 5.06
CA MET A 1 -11.30 -16.92 4.75
C MET A 1 -10.26 -16.09 3.98
N GLU A 2 -9.40 -16.74 3.19
CA GLU A 2 -8.11 -16.19 2.71
C GLU A 2 -8.12 -15.87 1.21
N GLU A 3 -9.28 -15.92 0.55
CA GLU A 3 -9.41 -15.81 -0.91
C GLU A 3 -9.80 -14.41 -1.40
N ALA A 4 -10.30 -13.53 -0.53
CA ALA A 4 -10.78 -12.20 -0.92
C ALA A 4 -9.65 -11.17 -1.16
N GLU A 5 -8.41 -11.51 -0.81
CA GLU A 5 -7.21 -10.67 -1.01
C GLU A 5 -6.59 -10.92 -2.40
N LYS A 6 -6.87 -12.08 -3.01
CA LYS A 6 -6.38 -12.49 -4.33
C LYS A 6 -7.25 -12.05 -5.51
N GLU A 7 -8.45 -11.53 -5.27
CA GLU A 7 -9.40 -11.17 -6.34
C GLU A 7 -9.24 -9.74 -6.86
N ILE A 8 -8.32 -8.95 -6.32
CA ILE A 8 -7.99 -7.62 -6.85
C ILE A 8 -6.77 -7.78 -7.75
N ASP A 9 -6.97 -7.72 -9.07
CA ASP A 9 -5.88 -7.68 -10.03
C ASP A 9 -4.98 -6.47 -9.72
N LEU A 10 -3.79 -6.74 -9.21
CA LEU A 10 -2.78 -5.71 -8.89
C LEU A 10 -2.36 -4.93 -10.15
N ASP A 11 -2.53 -5.52 -11.34
CA ASP A 11 -2.35 -4.86 -12.65
C ASP A 11 -3.33 -3.70 -12.90
N ASP A 12 -4.50 -3.68 -12.25
CA ASP A 12 -5.50 -2.61 -12.38
C ASP A 12 -5.35 -1.56 -11.26
N VAL A 13 -4.49 -1.84 -10.27
CA VAL A 13 -4.22 -0.92 -9.17
C VAL A 13 -3.23 0.16 -9.66
N PRO A 14 -3.55 1.45 -9.48
CA PRO A 14 -2.59 2.52 -9.74
C PRO A 14 -1.27 2.30 -8.98
N PRO A 15 -0.10 2.49 -9.62
CA PRO A 15 1.19 2.25 -8.99
C PRO A 15 1.44 3.16 -7.76
N GLU A 16 0.73 4.28 -7.66
CA GLU A 16 0.72 5.16 -6.48
C GLU A 16 0.09 4.53 -5.23
N PHE A 17 -0.70 3.46 -5.38
CA PHE A 17 -1.31 2.70 -4.28
C PHE A 17 -0.53 1.44 -3.92
N LEU A 18 0.45 1.07 -4.75
CA LEU A 18 1.29 -0.09 -4.56
C LEU A 18 2.55 0.29 -3.80
N ASP A 19 2.93 -0.56 -2.85
CA ASP A 19 4.17 -0.44 -2.11
C ASP A 19 5.35 -0.70 -3.07
N PRO A 20 6.32 0.21 -3.20
CA PRO A 20 7.44 0.04 -4.12
C PRO A 20 8.47 -1.02 -3.68
N ILE A 21 8.38 -1.54 -2.45
CA ILE A 21 9.23 -2.60 -1.90
C ILE A 21 8.58 -3.96 -2.14
N MET A 22 7.29 -4.09 -1.81
CA MET A 22 6.57 -5.37 -1.84
C MET A 22 5.64 -5.55 -3.05
N ALA A 23 5.45 -4.50 -3.84
CA ALA A 23 4.52 -4.44 -4.98
C ALA A 23 3.09 -4.88 -4.63
N ASP A 24 2.68 -4.64 -3.39
CA ASP A 24 1.36 -4.97 -2.84
C ASP A 24 0.57 -3.70 -2.49
N LEU A 25 -0.74 -3.85 -2.33
CA LEU A 25 -1.60 -2.73 -1.97
C LEU A 25 -1.25 -2.20 -0.57
N MET A 26 -0.90 -0.92 -0.46
CA MET A 26 -0.57 -0.30 0.82
C MET A 26 -1.80 -0.23 1.73
N VAL A 27 -1.69 -0.74 2.96
CA VAL A 27 -2.77 -0.70 3.96
C VAL A 27 -2.64 0.55 4.82
N ASP A 28 -1.40 0.93 5.15
CA ASP A 28 -1.11 2.13 5.92
C ASP A 28 -0.02 2.94 5.21
N PRO A 29 -0.37 3.69 4.15
CA PRO A 29 0.60 4.46 3.39
C PRO A 29 1.24 5.56 4.25
N VAL A 30 2.57 5.58 4.26
CA VAL A 30 3.40 6.59 4.90
C VAL A 30 4.42 7.12 3.92
N MET A 31 4.61 8.44 3.91
CA MET A 31 5.60 9.10 3.06
C MET A 31 6.93 9.22 3.79
N LEU A 32 8.00 8.85 3.10
CA LEU A 32 9.36 9.09 3.55
C LEU A 32 9.73 10.55 3.22
N PRO A 33 10.11 11.39 4.20
CA PRO A 33 10.41 12.81 3.94
C PRO A 33 11.64 13.01 3.05
N SER A 34 12.59 12.06 3.09
CA SER A 34 13.85 12.14 2.34
C SER A 34 13.65 11.86 0.84
N SER A 35 13.08 10.72 0.49
CA SER A 35 12.85 10.32 -0.91
C SER A 35 11.51 10.82 -1.48
N LYS A 36 10.58 11.28 -0.63
CA LYS A 36 9.18 11.59 -0.98
C LYS A 36 8.41 10.41 -1.56
N VAL A 37 8.93 9.20 -1.37
CA VAL A 37 8.28 7.96 -1.77
C VAL A 37 7.24 7.59 -0.71
N VAL A 38 6.13 6.99 -1.12
CA VAL A 38 5.12 6.45 -0.22
C VAL A 38 5.28 4.93 -0.18
N VAL A 39 5.27 4.37 1.03
CA VAL A 39 5.43 2.94 1.31
C VAL A 39 4.43 2.53 2.39
N ASP A 40 4.20 1.23 2.55
CA ASP A 40 3.43 0.73 3.68
C ASP A 40 4.25 0.85 4.97
N ARG A 41 3.58 1.36 6.02
CA ARG A 41 4.17 1.52 7.36
C ARG A 41 4.85 0.25 7.86
N ARG A 42 4.23 -0.92 7.69
CA ARG A 42 4.76 -2.19 8.21
C ARG A 42 6.05 -2.57 7.51
N ASN A 43 6.13 -2.31 6.20
CA ASN A 43 7.31 -2.62 5.40
C ASN A 43 8.48 -1.72 5.77
N ILE A 44 8.28 -0.41 5.86
CA ILE A 44 9.34 0.52 6.26
C ILE A 44 9.74 0.35 7.72
N GLU A 45 8.80 0.09 8.63
CA GLU A 45 9.13 -0.17 10.04
C GLU A 45 10.02 -1.40 10.18
N ARG A 46 9.77 -2.48 9.42
CA ARG A 46 10.64 -3.66 9.40
C ARG A 46 12.04 -3.33 8.90
N HIS A 47 12.16 -2.51 7.85
CA HIS A 47 13.47 -2.04 7.38
C HIS A 47 14.18 -1.22 8.46
N LEU A 48 13.49 -0.25 9.07
CA LEU A 48 14.05 0.61 10.13
C LEU A 48 14.45 -0.13 11.40
N MET A 49 13.86 -1.30 11.68
CA MET A 49 14.31 -2.19 12.77
C MET A 49 15.68 -2.83 12.48
N SER A 50 16.02 -3.05 11.21
CA SER A 50 17.32 -3.58 10.80
C SER A 50 18.33 -2.48 10.48
N GLU A 51 17.91 -1.46 9.74
CA GLU A 51 18.74 -0.36 9.25
C GLU A 51 17.96 0.96 9.30
N PRO A 52 18.36 1.95 10.12
CA PRO A 52 17.67 3.23 10.28
C PRO A 52 17.97 4.18 9.10
N SER A 53 17.66 3.73 7.89
CA SER A 53 17.86 4.48 6.65
C SER A 53 16.67 4.37 5.71
N ASP A 54 16.58 5.28 4.76
CA ASP A 54 15.63 5.21 3.65
C ASP A 54 16.14 4.20 2.60
N PRO A 55 15.35 3.20 2.20
CA PRO A 55 15.80 2.15 1.27
C PRO A 55 16.06 2.64 -0.16
N PHE A 56 15.61 3.85 -0.53
CA PHE A 56 15.74 4.40 -1.89
C PHE A 56 16.95 5.30 -2.06
N ASN A 57 17.31 6.08 -1.03
CA ASN A 57 18.40 7.04 -1.11
C ASN A 57 19.46 6.88 0.01
N ARG A 58 19.29 5.91 0.90
CA ARG A 58 20.15 5.63 2.07
C ARG A 58 20.32 6.82 3.02
N ALA A 59 19.44 7.80 2.97
CA ALA A 59 19.43 8.90 3.92
C ALA A 59 19.03 8.37 5.32
N PRO A 60 19.57 8.94 6.41
CA PRO A 60 19.18 8.56 7.75
C PRO A 60 17.68 8.83 7.95
N LEU A 61 16.95 7.80 8.38
CA LEU A 61 15.51 7.86 8.57
C LEU A 61 15.13 7.16 9.87
N THR A 62 14.15 7.71 10.57
CA THR A 62 13.60 7.11 11.80
C THR A 62 12.09 7.01 11.71
N ARG A 63 11.51 6.14 12.53
CA ARG A 63 10.06 5.88 12.54
C ARG A 63 9.23 7.15 12.79
N ASP A 64 9.72 8.04 13.66
CA ASP A 64 9.05 9.30 14.00
C ASP A 64 9.02 10.30 12.85
N GLN A 65 9.89 10.14 11.85
CA GLN A 65 9.93 10.99 10.66
C GLN A 65 8.94 10.54 9.58
N LEU A 66 8.31 9.38 9.73
CA LEU A 66 7.34 8.86 8.77
C LEU A 66 6.07 9.73 8.79
N VAL A 67 5.72 10.30 7.64
CA VAL A 67 4.54 11.17 7.50
C VAL A 67 3.33 10.31 7.09
N PRO A 68 2.31 10.12 7.95
CA PRO A 68 1.13 9.35 7.58
C PRO A 68 0.38 10.00 6.43
N GLN A 69 -0.12 9.19 5.49
CA GLN A 69 -0.93 9.66 4.35
C GLN A 69 -2.39 9.20 4.48
N PRO A 70 -3.19 9.79 5.38
CA PRO A 70 -4.57 9.35 5.63
C PRO A 70 -5.49 9.60 4.43
N GLU A 71 -5.21 10.58 3.58
CA GLU A 71 -6.00 10.83 2.37
C GLU A 71 -5.78 9.73 1.33
N LEU A 72 -4.52 9.33 1.11
CA LEU A 72 -4.18 8.23 0.21
C LEU A 72 -4.77 6.92 0.72
N LYS A 73 -4.68 6.67 2.03
CA LYS A 73 -5.29 5.50 2.68
C LYS A 73 -6.78 5.40 2.36
N LYS A 74 -7.54 6.49 2.52
CA LYS A 74 -8.97 6.53 2.18
C LYS A 74 -9.23 6.26 0.71
N ALA A 75 -8.39 6.80 -0.18
CA ALA A 75 -8.51 6.55 -1.63
C ALA A 75 -8.29 5.07 -1.96
N ILE A 76 -7.26 4.44 -1.37
CA ILE A 76 -6.99 3.01 -1.50
C ILE A 76 -8.17 2.19 -0.96
N GLU A 77 -8.65 2.49 0.25
CA GLU A 77 -9.79 1.80 0.85
C GLU A 77 -11.04 1.88 -0.03
N ALA A 78 -11.36 3.07 -0.56
CA ALA A 78 -12.47 3.28 -1.47
C ALA A 78 -12.31 2.51 -2.79
N PHE A 79 -11.10 2.49 -3.37
CA PHE A 79 -10.79 1.73 -4.57
C PHE A 79 -10.98 0.21 -4.35
N THR A 80 -10.42 -0.29 -3.25
CA THR A 80 -10.50 -1.70 -2.84
C THR A 80 -11.95 -2.13 -2.64
N GLU A 81 -12.75 -1.30 -1.97
CA GLU A 81 -14.18 -1.56 -1.75
C GLU A 81 -14.96 -1.55 -3.07
N ALA A 82 -14.70 -0.59 -3.96
CA ALA A 82 -15.33 -0.51 -5.27
C ALA A 82 -15.01 -1.74 -6.13
N LYS A 83 -13.75 -2.19 -6.15
CA LYS A 83 -13.32 -3.40 -6.86
C LYS A 83 -13.98 -4.66 -6.29
N ARG A 84 -14.03 -4.80 -4.97
CA ARG A 84 -14.75 -5.91 -4.31
C ARG A 84 -16.23 -5.95 -4.67
N LYS A 85 -16.91 -4.80 -4.68
CA LYS A 85 -18.32 -4.70 -5.10
C LYS A 85 -18.51 -5.05 -6.57
N ALA A 86 -17.61 -4.64 -7.45
CA ALA A 86 -17.67 -4.98 -8.87
C ALA A 86 -17.46 -6.49 -9.11
N ALA A 87 -16.50 -7.11 -8.42
CA ALA A 87 -16.24 -8.55 -8.49
C ALA A 87 -17.41 -9.39 -7.94
N ALA A 88 -18.09 -8.91 -6.89
CA ALA A 88 -19.28 -9.58 -6.35
C ALA A 88 -20.48 -9.53 -7.32
N SER A 89 -20.65 -8.42 -8.05
CA SER A 89 -21.73 -8.28 -9.04
C SER A 89 -21.48 -9.07 -10.33
N SER A 90 -20.23 -9.27 -10.76
CA SER A 90 -19.91 -10.08 -11.95
C SER A 90 -20.06 -11.59 -11.71
N LYS A 91 -19.97 -12.05 -10.46
CA LYS A 91 -20.18 -13.46 -10.07
C LYS A 91 -21.66 -13.90 -10.07
N ALA A 92 -22.61 -12.97 -10.18
CA ALA A 92 -24.05 -13.24 -10.10
C ALA A 92 -24.76 -13.43 -11.46
N SER A 93 -24.09 -13.18 -12.60
CA SER A 93 -24.69 -13.26 -13.95
C SER A 93 -24.22 -14.45 -14.80
N SER A 94 -23.45 -15.39 -14.23
CA SER A 94 -22.95 -16.57 -14.94
C SER A 94 -23.52 -17.90 -14.44
N SER A 95 -24.67 -17.90 -13.77
CA SER A 95 -25.41 -19.13 -13.41
C SER A 95 -26.79 -19.20 -14.04
#